data_AF-A0A423H1W7-F1
#
_entry.id   AF-A0A423H1W7-F1
#
_cell.length_a   1.000
_cell.length_b   1.000
_cell.length_c   1.000
_cell.angle_alpha   90.00
_cell.angle_beta   90.00
_cell.angle_gamma   90.00
#
_symmetry.space_group_name_H-M   'P 1'
#
loop_
_entity.id
_entity.type
_entity.pdbx_description
1 polymer ?
#
loop_
_entity_poly.entity_id
_entity_poly.type
_entity_poly.pdbx_seq_one_letter_code
_entity_poly.pdbx_strand_id
1 'polypeptide(L)'
;MSTIATLISQLEAAQIELKLALTDGEDTAPIRTEITRIEAGITAARSAEAQAQREQAEQEAADVRSGTASLTESQHGAIEAATASPELAELIGEDLPAVERDHAIAKACHDVALATAAVNKASGAHQSLLAKAAKIRERLNAKQGEIAAIQHRRASGDQHPDDAGAVTLIQGDIGDLQRLLSDAQFKADSAEPNAARQALCTAQATLDHLRSQAVLRAAEQRMQLAEKVFIQSHQALVTAALAAGNRNAQASAYKASSAVRQITYGV
;
A
#
# COMPACT_ATOMS: atom_id res chain seq x y z
N MET A 1 28.36 -3.78 5.36
CA MET A 1 28.85 -2.85 4.33
C MET A 1 28.31 -3.31 2.99
N SER A 2 27.92 -2.41 2.08
CA SER A 2 27.46 -2.81 0.74
C SER A 2 28.64 -3.31 -0.10
N THR A 3 28.38 -4.20 -1.05
CA THR A 3 29.39 -4.74 -1.98
C THR A 3 30.17 -3.63 -2.69
N ILE A 4 29.48 -2.53 -3.05
CA ILE A 4 30.09 -1.33 -3.65
C ILE A 4 31.04 -0.64 -2.66
N ALA A 5 30.67 -0.48 -1.39
CA ALA A 5 31.54 0.16 -0.39
C ALA A 5 32.83 -0.64 -0.16
N THR A 6 32.74 -1.96 -0.18
CA THR A 6 33.92 -2.84 -0.10
C THR A 6 34.81 -2.69 -1.33
N LEU A 7 34.24 -2.65 -2.54
CA LEU A 7 35.00 -2.46 -3.78
C LEU A 7 35.64 -1.06 -3.86
N ILE A 8 34.98 -0.02 -3.35
CA ILE A 8 35.54 1.34 -3.27
C ILE A 8 36.76 1.35 -2.32
N SER A 9 36.64 0.73 -1.14
CA SER A 9 37.76 0.64 -0.20
C SER A 9 38.94 -0.15 -0.79
N GLN A 10 38.66 -1.22 -1.55
CA GLN A 10 39.69 -1.97 -2.28
C GLN A 10 40.34 -1.15 -3.39
N LEU A 11 39.56 -0.33 -4.11
CA LEU A 11 40.07 0.58 -5.13
C LEU A 11 41.00 1.63 -4.52
N GLU A 12 40.62 2.23 -3.39
CA GLU A 12 41.45 3.20 -2.67
C GLU A 12 42.77 2.57 -2.21
N ALA A 13 42.74 1.35 -1.67
CA ALA A 13 43.94 0.62 -1.29
C ALA A 13 44.85 0.33 -2.50
N ALA A 14 44.29 -0.18 -3.60
CA ALA A 14 45.04 -0.47 -4.83
C ALA A 14 45.64 0.81 -5.47
N GLN A 15 44.96 1.95 -5.35
CA GLN A 15 45.49 3.24 -5.82
C GLN A 15 46.64 3.76 -4.96
N ILE A 16 46.62 3.50 -3.65
CA ILE A 16 47.76 3.81 -2.75
C ILE A 16 48.95 2.92 -3.12
N GLU A 17 48.72 1.62 -3.32
CA GLU A 17 49.74 0.65 -3.73
C GLU A 17 50.37 1.03 -5.08
N LEU A 18 49.56 1.46 -6.05
CA LEU A 18 50.06 1.94 -7.35
C LEU A 18 50.99 3.15 -7.20
N LYS A 19 50.66 4.10 -6.31
CA LYS A 19 51.50 5.29 -6.07
C LYS A 19 52.84 4.91 -5.44
N LEU A 20 52.85 3.95 -4.52
CA LEU A 20 54.08 3.42 -3.92
C LEU A 20 54.96 2.74 -4.97
N ALA A 21 54.41 1.78 -5.72
CA ALA A 21 55.12 1.07 -6.78
C ALA A 21 55.70 2.02 -7.86
N LEU A 22 54.98 3.10 -8.21
CA LEU A 22 55.49 4.15 -9.11
C LEU A 22 56.66 4.94 -8.53
N THR A 23 56.67 5.16 -7.21
CA THR A 23 57.74 5.88 -6.51
C THR A 23 58.99 5.02 -6.39
N ASP A 24 58.79 3.71 -6.16
CA ASP A 24 59.86 2.73 -5.95
C ASP A 24 60.41 2.14 -7.28
N GLY A 25 59.76 2.42 -8.42
CA GLY A 25 60.19 1.98 -9.75
C GLY A 25 59.85 0.52 -10.06
N GLU A 26 58.86 -0.06 -9.36
CA GLU A 26 58.42 -1.45 -9.51
C GLU A 26 57.50 -1.64 -10.73
N ASP A 27 57.24 -2.90 -11.10
CA ASP A 27 56.29 -3.22 -12.17
C ASP A 27 54.84 -2.92 -11.74
N THR A 28 54.21 -1.98 -12.44
CA THR A 28 52.85 -1.52 -12.13
C THR A 28 51.75 -2.23 -12.93
N ALA A 29 52.12 -3.08 -13.91
CA ALA A 29 51.15 -3.82 -14.72
C ALA A 29 50.13 -4.66 -13.89
N PRO A 30 50.53 -5.41 -12.85
CA PRO A 30 49.58 -6.19 -12.06
C PRO A 30 48.60 -5.30 -11.28
N ILE A 31 49.09 -4.22 -10.66
CA ILE A 31 48.25 -3.29 -9.88
C ILE A 31 47.23 -2.57 -10.78
N ARG A 32 47.66 -2.15 -11.98
CA ARG A 32 46.76 -1.51 -12.96
C ARG A 32 45.66 -2.49 -13.43
N THR A 33 46.01 -3.75 -13.66
CA THR A 33 45.04 -4.80 -14.02
C THR A 33 44.02 -5.01 -12.91
N GLU A 34 44.47 -5.01 -11.66
CA GLU A 34 43.61 -5.15 -10.48
C GLU A 34 42.67 -3.95 -10.30
N ILE A 35 43.17 -2.72 -10.48
CA ILE A 35 42.34 -1.51 -10.49
C ILE A 35 41.24 -1.62 -11.56
N THR A 36 41.59 -1.99 -12.80
CA THR A 36 40.59 -2.17 -13.86
C THR A 36 39.55 -3.24 -13.52
N ARG A 37 39.97 -4.35 -12.90
CA ARG A 37 39.07 -5.41 -12.42
C ARG A 37 38.09 -4.88 -11.36
N ILE A 38 38.59 -4.11 -10.39
CA ILE A 38 37.77 -3.51 -9.32
C ILE A 38 36.78 -2.48 -9.90
N GLU A 39 37.23 -1.61 -10.81
CA GLU A 39 36.37 -0.62 -11.49
C GLU A 39 35.26 -1.28 -12.31
N ALA A 40 35.57 -2.35 -13.04
CA ALA A 40 34.58 -3.17 -13.73
C ALA A 40 33.59 -3.80 -12.74
N GLY A 41 34.07 -4.29 -11.60
CA GLY A 41 33.24 -4.81 -10.51
C GLY A 41 32.29 -3.77 -9.92
N ILE A 42 32.74 -2.53 -9.68
CA ILE A 42 31.91 -1.42 -9.20
C ILE A 42 30.81 -1.10 -10.23
N THR A 43 31.17 -1.06 -11.51
CA THR A 43 30.23 -0.77 -12.60
C THR A 43 29.17 -1.86 -12.70
N ALA A 44 29.57 -3.13 -12.66
CA ALA A 44 28.66 -4.26 -12.65
C ALA A 44 27.73 -4.24 -11.44
N ALA A 45 28.25 -4.00 -10.23
CA ALA A 45 27.46 -3.91 -9.01
C ALA A 45 26.42 -2.77 -9.07
N ARG A 46 26.79 -1.59 -9.56
CA ARG A 46 25.85 -0.47 -9.76
C ARG A 46 24.76 -0.79 -10.77
N SER A 47 25.12 -1.46 -11.88
CA SER A 47 24.15 -1.88 -12.89
C SER A 47 23.15 -2.90 -12.33
N ALA A 48 23.62 -3.84 -11.51
CA ALA A 48 22.78 -4.83 -10.85
C ALA A 48 21.85 -4.18 -9.80
N GLU A 49 22.34 -3.23 -9.00
CA GLU A 49 21.50 -2.48 -8.05
C GLU A 49 20.43 -1.66 -8.80
N ALA A 50 20.79 -0.99 -9.90
CA ALA A 50 19.83 -0.25 -10.71
C ALA A 50 18.77 -1.16 -11.35
N GLN A 51 19.17 -2.33 -11.83
CA GLN A 51 18.25 -3.32 -12.39
C GLN A 51 17.29 -3.86 -11.32
N ALA A 52 17.81 -4.24 -10.16
CA ALA A 52 16.99 -4.72 -9.04
C ALA A 52 15.99 -3.65 -8.56
N GLN A 53 16.40 -2.37 -8.52
CA GLN A 53 15.50 -1.26 -8.18
C GLN A 53 14.39 -1.08 -9.22
N ARG A 54 14.70 -1.22 -10.52
CA ARG A 54 13.69 -1.16 -11.59
C ARG A 54 12.70 -2.30 -11.49
N GLU A 55 13.18 -3.54 -11.33
CA GLU A 55 12.32 -4.72 -11.17
C GLU A 55 11.42 -4.59 -9.94
N GLN A 56 11.95 -4.09 -8.83
CA GLN A 56 11.15 -3.82 -7.65
C GLN A 56 10.08 -2.75 -7.90
N ALA A 57 10.44 -1.63 -8.56
CA ALA A 57 9.50 -0.57 -8.88
C ALA A 57 8.40 -1.03 -9.86
N GLU A 58 8.76 -1.86 -10.83
CA GLU A 58 7.82 -2.46 -11.78
C GLU A 58 6.85 -3.42 -11.08
N GLN A 59 7.34 -4.23 -10.15
CA GLN A 59 6.50 -5.11 -9.34
C GLN A 59 5.54 -4.30 -8.45
N GLU A 60 6.04 -3.28 -7.74
CA GLU A 60 5.20 -2.39 -6.92
C GLU A 60 4.11 -1.71 -7.78
N ALA A 61 4.45 -1.25 -8.99
CA ALA A 61 3.49 -0.68 -9.92
C ALA A 61 2.51 -1.71 -10.49
N ALA A 62 2.93 -2.96 -10.70
CA ALA A 62 2.05 -4.04 -11.13
C ALA A 62 1.02 -4.40 -10.05
N ASP A 63 1.46 -4.48 -8.79
CA ASP A 63 0.58 -4.76 -7.64
C ASP A 63 -0.49 -3.68 -7.47
N VAL A 64 -0.10 -2.40 -7.57
CA VAL A 64 -1.04 -1.26 -7.52
C VAL A 64 -2.02 -1.30 -8.70
N ARG A 65 -1.56 -1.57 -9.92
CA ARG A 65 -2.44 -1.68 -11.10
C ARG A 65 -3.44 -2.83 -10.96
N SER A 66 -2.98 -3.99 -10.51
CA SER A 66 -3.83 -5.16 -10.26
C SER A 66 -4.88 -4.87 -9.18
N GLY A 67 -4.46 -4.30 -8.05
CA GLY A 67 -5.35 -3.88 -6.97
C GLY A 67 -6.38 -2.83 -7.41
N THR A 68 -5.96 -1.85 -8.23
CA THR A 68 -6.84 -0.83 -8.80
C THR A 68 -7.92 -1.46 -9.68
N ALA A 69 -7.53 -2.35 -10.60
CA ALA A 69 -8.46 -2.99 -11.53
C ALA A 69 -9.48 -3.87 -10.79
N SER A 70 -9.02 -4.72 -9.88
CA SER A 70 -9.88 -5.59 -9.08
C SER A 70 -10.88 -4.80 -8.22
N LEU A 71 -10.41 -3.75 -7.54
CA LEU A 71 -11.26 -2.91 -6.70
C LEU A 71 -12.27 -2.13 -7.54
N THR A 72 -11.86 -1.58 -8.68
CA THR A 72 -12.76 -0.84 -9.58
C THR A 72 -13.88 -1.72 -10.09
N GLU A 73 -13.56 -2.93 -10.57
CA GLU A 73 -14.58 -3.88 -11.06
C GLU A 73 -15.53 -4.29 -9.94
N SER A 74 -15.00 -4.55 -8.74
CA SER A 74 -15.80 -4.86 -7.55
C SER A 74 -16.76 -3.74 -7.17
N GLN A 75 -16.30 -2.48 -7.18
CA GLN A 75 -17.17 -1.33 -6.88
C GLN A 75 -18.23 -1.12 -7.95
N HIS A 76 -17.88 -1.28 -9.22
CA HIS A 76 -18.84 -1.13 -10.31
C HIS A 76 -19.93 -2.19 -10.26
N GLY A 77 -19.55 -3.46 -10.06
CA GLY A 77 -20.49 -4.55 -9.87
C GLY A 77 -21.40 -4.35 -8.65
N ALA A 78 -20.88 -3.76 -7.56
CA ALA A 78 -21.71 -3.43 -6.39
C ALA A 78 -22.75 -2.34 -6.67
N ILE A 79 -22.40 -1.33 -7.47
CA ILE A 79 -23.33 -0.27 -7.88
C ILE A 79 -24.42 -0.83 -8.80
N GLU A 80 -24.03 -1.66 -9.77
CA GLU A 80 -24.96 -2.34 -10.68
C GLU A 80 -25.93 -3.23 -9.90
N ALA A 81 -25.44 -4.04 -8.96
CA ALA A 81 -26.27 -4.90 -8.12
C ALA A 81 -27.22 -4.09 -7.22
N ALA A 82 -26.75 -2.98 -6.63
CA ALA A 82 -27.58 -2.12 -5.77
C ALA A 82 -28.69 -1.39 -6.52
N THR A 83 -28.56 -1.24 -7.85
CA THR A 83 -29.49 -0.50 -8.71
C THR A 83 -30.17 -1.38 -9.75
N ALA A 84 -30.07 -2.70 -9.57
CA ALA A 84 -30.78 -3.68 -10.37
C ALA A 84 -32.30 -3.55 -10.13
N SER A 85 -33.07 -3.49 -11.23
CA SER A 85 -34.53 -3.47 -11.19
C SER A 85 -35.06 -4.40 -12.29
N PRO A 86 -35.10 -5.71 -12.04
CA PRO A 86 -35.52 -6.69 -13.03
C PRO A 86 -36.97 -6.46 -13.48
N GLU A 87 -37.85 -6.03 -12.59
CA GLU A 87 -39.26 -5.74 -12.90
C GLU A 87 -39.39 -4.59 -13.91
N LEU A 88 -38.50 -3.59 -13.83
CA LEU A 88 -38.49 -2.50 -14.80
C LEU A 88 -38.02 -2.98 -16.18
N ALA A 89 -37.05 -3.90 -16.24
CA ALA A 89 -36.62 -4.51 -17.50
C ALA A 89 -37.76 -5.28 -18.16
N GLU A 90 -38.51 -6.08 -17.39
CA GLU A 90 -39.70 -6.80 -17.87
C GLU A 90 -40.78 -5.85 -18.41
N LEU A 91 -41.02 -4.74 -17.73
CA LEU A 91 -42.03 -3.75 -18.15
C LEU A 91 -41.63 -2.99 -19.43
N ILE A 92 -40.33 -2.75 -19.63
CA ILE A 92 -39.82 -2.11 -20.85
C ILE A 92 -39.77 -3.13 -22.00
N GLY A 93 -39.55 -4.42 -21.70
CA GLY A 93 -39.38 -5.48 -22.69
C GLY A 93 -38.00 -5.47 -23.38
N GLU A 94 -37.07 -4.66 -22.87
CA GLU A 94 -35.69 -4.53 -23.34
C GLU A 94 -34.73 -4.50 -22.14
N ASP A 95 -33.46 -4.83 -22.38
CA ASP A 95 -32.42 -4.72 -21.36
C ASP A 95 -32.26 -3.27 -20.90
N LEU A 96 -32.15 -3.08 -19.58
CA LEU A 96 -31.91 -1.76 -19.02
C LEU A 96 -30.55 -1.23 -19.45
N PRO A 97 -30.43 0.09 -19.72
CA PRO A 97 -29.13 0.71 -20.00
C PRO A 97 -28.12 0.39 -18.90
N ALA A 98 -26.89 0.06 -19.29
CA ALA A 98 -25.80 -0.19 -18.36
C ALA A 98 -25.53 1.04 -17.48
N VAL A 99 -25.11 0.80 -16.24
CA VAL A 99 -24.70 1.90 -15.34
C VAL A 99 -23.38 2.47 -15.84
N GLU A 100 -23.33 3.79 -16.04
CA GLU A 100 -22.14 4.46 -16.55
C GLU A 100 -20.93 4.25 -15.62
N ARG A 101 -19.76 3.96 -16.21
CA ARG A 101 -18.51 3.81 -15.46
C ARG A 101 -17.95 5.16 -15.03
N ASP A 102 -17.98 5.44 -13.72
CA ASP A 102 -17.50 6.70 -13.15
C ASP A 102 -15.97 6.69 -13.00
N HIS A 103 -15.29 7.54 -13.78
CA HIS A 103 -13.84 7.70 -13.73
C HIS A 103 -13.32 8.19 -12.37
N ALA A 104 -14.15 8.92 -11.60
CA ALA A 104 -13.78 9.36 -10.25
C ALA A 104 -13.70 8.17 -9.28
N ILE A 105 -14.54 7.14 -9.46
CA ILE A 105 -14.47 5.91 -8.69
C ILE A 105 -13.20 5.13 -9.05
N ALA A 106 -12.87 5.01 -10.35
CA ALA A 106 -11.63 4.36 -10.77
C ALA A 106 -10.39 5.05 -10.18
N LYS A 107 -10.37 6.39 -10.16
CA LYS A 107 -9.31 7.17 -9.51
C LYS A 107 -9.27 6.93 -8.00
N ALA A 108 -10.40 6.97 -7.31
CA ALA A 108 -10.44 6.71 -5.87
C ALA A 108 -10.01 5.27 -5.53
N CYS A 109 -10.34 4.29 -6.37
CA CYS A 109 -9.84 2.92 -6.25
C CYS A 109 -8.31 2.86 -6.42
N HIS A 110 -7.75 3.64 -7.35
CA HIS A 110 -6.30 3.76 -7.51
C HIS A 110 -5.64 4.36 -6.27
N ASP A 111 -6.21 5.43 -5.71
CA ASP A 111 -5.70 6.07 -4.49
C ASP A 111 -5.75 5.11 -3.29
N VAL A 112 -6.80 4.29 -3.16
CA VAL A 112 -6.90 3.22 -2.16
C VAL A 112 -5.84 2.14 -2.38
N ALA A 113 -5.60 1.72 -3.62
CA ALA A 113 -4.57 0.73 -3.93
C ALA A 113 -3.17 1.24 -3.59
N LEU A 114 -2.86 2.50 -3.93
CA LEU A 114 -1.60 3.16 -3.56
C LEU A 114 -1.43 3.25 -2.05
N ALA A 115 -2.46 3.71 -1.33
CA ALA A 115 -2.41 3.83 0.12
C ALA A 115 -2.26 2.46 0.80
N THR A 116 -2.89 1.42 0.26
CA THR A 116 -2.75 0.04 0.74
C THR A 116 -1.32 -0.47 0.56
N ALA A 117 -0.72 -0.25 -0.61
CA ALA A 117 0.67 -0.61 -0.87
C ALA A 117 1.63 0.14 0.08
N ALA A 118 1.39 1.43 0.32
CA ALA A 118 2.16 2.23 1.28
C ALA A 118 2.06 1.70 2.72
N VAL A 119 0.86 1.33 3.18
CA VAL A 119 0.65 0.72 4.50
C VAL A 119 1.39 -0.61 4.62
N ASN A 120 1.32 -1.46 3.60
CA ASN A 120 2.01 -2.76 3.60
C ASN A 120 3.53 -2.57 3.68
N LYS A 121 4.07 -1.64 2.89
CA LYS A 121 5.50 -1.30 2.87
C LYS A 121 5.97 -0.74 4.22
N ALA A 122 5.27 0.26 4.76
CA ALA A 122 5.60 0.88 6.05
C ALA A 122 5.48 -0.13 7.21
N SER A 123 4.43 -0.95 7.21
CA SER A 123 4.21 -1.98 8.23
C SER A 123 5.29 -3.07 8.17
N GLY A 124 5.65 -3.54 6.98
CA GLY A 124 6.71 -4.53 6.80
C GLY A 124 8.08 -4.00 7.23
N ALA A 125 8.41 -2.75 6.87
CA ALA A 125 9.64 -2.07 7.31
C ALA A 125 9.68 -1.93 8.84
N HIS A 126 8.60 -1.44 9.44
CA HIS A 126 8.48 -1.27 10.89
C HIS A 126 8.64 -2.60 11.64
N GLN A 127 7.96 -3.66 11.20
CA GLN A 127 8.08 -5.00 11.80
C GLN A 127 9.50 -5.55 11.70
N SER A 128 10.16 -5.40 10.56
CA SER A 128 11.56 -5.82 10.39
C SER A 128 12.50 -5.07 11.33
N LEU A 129 12.29 -3.77 11.52
CA LEU A 129 13.08 -2.93 12.42
C LEU A 129 12.85 -3.30 13.89
N LEU A 130 11.60 -3.55 14.29
CA LEU A 130 11.28 -4.05 15.63
C LEU A 130 11.93 -5.40 15.90
N ALA A 131 11.90 -6.33 14.93
CA ALA A 131 12.54 -7.63 15.07
C ALA A 131 14.07 -7.49 15.23
N LYS A 132 14.70 -6.57 14.50
CA LYS A 132 16.14 -6.26 14.68
C LYS A 132 16.42 -5.68 16.07
N ALA A 133 15.61 -4.73 16.53
CA ALA A 133 15.74 -4.14 17.87
C ALA A 133 15.58 -5.20 18.98
N ALA A 134 14.64 -6.13 18.82
CA ALA A 134 14.45 -7.24 19.76
C ALA A 134 15.69 -8.14 19.85
N LYS A 135 16.28 -8.53 18.72
CA LYS A 135 17.52 -9.31 18.69
C LYS A 135 18.71 -8.59 19.33
N ILE A 136 18.83 -7.28 19.11
CA ILE A 136 19.89 -6.47 19.75
C ILE A 136 19.69 -6.44 21.26
N ARG A 137 18.44 -6.25 21.72
CA ARG A 137 18.10 -6.25 23.15
C ARG A 137 18.39 -7.59 23.82
N GLU A 138 18.09 -8.71 23.16
CA GLU A 138 18.43 -10.04 23.66
C GLU A 138 19.94 -10.21 23.85
N ARG A 139 20.74 -9.82 22.85
CA ARG A 139 22.21 -9.85 22.94
C ARG A 139 22.75 -8.94 24.05
N LEU A 140 22.17 -7.76 24.20
CA LEU A 140 22.54 -6.81 25.25
C LEU A 140 22.28 -7.42 26.64
N ASN A 141 21.11 -8.02 26.86
CA ASN A 141 20.79 -8.71 28.11
C ASN A 141 21.74 -9.88 28.39
N ALA A 142 22.11 -10.65 27.36
CA ALA A 142 23.09 -11.72 27.49
C ALA A 142 24.46 -11.18 27.94
N LYS A 143 24.95 -10.09 27.33
CA LYS A 143 26.21 -9.46 27.73
C LYS A 143 26.19 -8.88 29.14
N GLN A 144 25.06 -8.29 29.55
CA GLN A 144 24.88 -7.85 30.93
C GLN A 144 24.89 -9.03 31.92
N GLY A 145 24.27 -10.15 31.54
CA GLY A 145 24.33 -11.40 32.30
C GLY A 145 25.75 -11.98 32.43
N GLU A 146 26.56 -11.91 31.37
CA GLU A 146 27.98 -12.32 31.41
C GLU A 146 28.77 -11.49 32.44
N ILE A 147 28.59 -10.15 32.46
CA ILE A 147 29.23 -9.29 33.47
C ILE A 147 28.75 -9.65 34.87
N ALA A 148 27.45 -9.82 35.07
CA ALA A 148 26.88 -10.18 36.38
C ALA A 148 27.42 -11.53 36.89
N ALA A 149 27.61 -12.51 35.99
CA ALA A 149 28.19 -13.81 36.34
C ALA A 149 29.66 -13.68 36.76
N ILE A 150 30.46 -12.86 36.06
CA ILE A 150 31.85 -12.57 36.45
C ILE A 150 31.89 -11.89 37.82
N GLN A 151 31.03 -10.89 38.04
CA GLN A 151 30.93 -10.18 39.32
C GLN A 151 30.54 -11.12 40.46
N HIS A 152 29.58 -12.01 40.24
CA HIS A 152 29.15 -13.00 41.22
C HIS A 152 30.26 -14.01 41.56
N ARG A 153 30.99 -14.54 40.56
CA ARG A 153 32.15 -15.42 40.80
C ARG A 153 33.21 -14.74 41.66
N ARG A 154 33.57 -13.49 41.33
CA ARG A 154 34.54 -12.70 42.11
C ARG A 154 34.09 -12.49 43.54
N ALA A 155 32.82 -12.14 43.75
CA ALA A 155 32.25 -11.98 45.10
C ALA A 155 32.27 -13.29 45.90
N SER A 156 32.23 -14.44 45.23
CA SER A 156 32.32 -15.78 45.83
C SER A 156 33.75 -16.27 46.06
N GLY A 157 34.77 -15.46 45.72
CA GLY A 157 36.19 -15.80 45.89
C GLY A 157 36.84 -16.58 44.74
N ASP A 158 36.11 -16.86 43.66
CA ASP A 158 36.60 -17.57 42.46
C ASP A 158 37.09 -16.59 41.38
N GLN A 159 38.08 -15.77 41.74
CA GLN A 159 38.60 -14.72 40.86
C GLN A 159 39.65 -15.27 39.89
N HIS A 160 39.48 -14.97 38.59
CA HIS A 160 40.47 -15.29 37.56
C HIS A 160 41.26 -14.05 37.13
N PRO A 161 42.54 -14.20 36.73
CA PRO A 161 43.40 -13.08 36.34
C PRO A 161 42.86 -12.31 35.11
N ASP A 162 42.17 -12.99 34.19
CA ASP A 162 41.67 -12.41 32.94
C ASP A 162 40.29 -11.73 33.06
N ASP A 163 39.61 -11.88 34.21
CA ASP A 163 38.24 -11.39 34.37
C ASP A 163 38.14 -9.86 34.11
N ALA A 164 39.20 -9.08 34.40
CA ALA A 164 39.15 -7.62 34.26
C ALA A 164 39.17 -7.21 32.78
N GLY A 165 40.03 -7.84 31.98
CA GLY A 165 40.05 -7.64 30.53
C GLY A 165 38.75 -8.10 29.87
N ALA A 166 38.21 -9.24 30.32
CA ALA A 166 36.92 -9.75 29.83
C ALA A 166 35.77 -8.75 30.09
N VAL A 167 35.68 -8.19 31.30
CA VAL A 167 34.66 -7.17 31.62
C VAL A 167 34.82 -5.93 30.76
N THR A 168 36.04 -5.43 30.55
CA THR A 168 36.27 -4.24 29.69
C THR A 168 35.84 -4.49 28.24
N LEU A 169 36.14 -5.66 27.66
CA LEU A 169 35.70 -6.02 26.32
C LEU A 169 34.17 -6.11 26.23
N ILE A 170 33.53 -6.79 27.19
CA ILE A 170 32.06 -6.92 27.23
C ILE A 170 31.39 -5.55 27.41
N GLN A 171 31.98 -4.64 28.18
CA GLN A 171 31.48 -3.26 28.31
C GLN A 171 31.55 -2.48 26.99
N GLY A 172 32.61 -2.68 26.20
CA GLY A 172 32.71 -2.16 24.84
C GLY A 172 31.57 -2.68 23.95
N ASP A 173 31.37 -4.00 23.92
CA ASP A 173 30.27 -4.64 23.18
C ASP A 173 28.89 -4.10 23.60
N ILE A 174 28.66 -3.91 24.91
CA ILE A 174 27.42 -3.33 25.43
C ILE A 174 27.23 -1.90 24.91
N GLY A 175 28.27 -1.08 24.91
CA GLY A 175 28.21 0.29 24.39
C GLY A 175 27.82 0.33 22.91
N ASP A 176 28.39 -0.55 22.09
CA ASP A 176 28.05 -0.64 20.67
C ASP A 176 26.64 -1.20 20.43
N LEU A 177 26.21 -2.21 21.21
CA LEU A 177 24.85 -2.73 21.16
C LEU A 177 23.82 -1.68 21.59
N GLN A 178 24.12 -0.83 22.57
CA GLN A 178 23.25 0.27 22.99
C GLN A 178 23.07 1.31 21.87
N ARG A 179 24.16 1.68 21.18
CA ARG A 179 24.10 2.58 20.01
C ARG A 179 23.26 1.96 18.89
N LEU A 180 23.51 0.69 18.56
CA LEU A 180 22.74 -0.03 17.53
C LEU A 180 21.26 -0.15 17.89
N LEU A 181 20.93 -0.34 19.18
CA LEU A 181 19.55 -0.39 19.64
C LEU A 181 18.85 0.95 19.47
N SER A 182 19.51 2.05 19.85
CA SER A 182 18.98 3.41 19.70
C SER A 182 18.74 3.75 18.23
N ASP A 183 19.69 3.43 17.35
CA ASP A 183 19.54 3.59 15.90
C ASP A 183 18.38 2.77 15.32
N ALA A 184 18.23 1.53 15.77
CA ALA A 184 17.16 0.64 15.31
C ALA A 184 15.79 1.15 15.75
N GLN A 185 15.68 1.66 16.98
CA GLN A 185 14.44 2.27 17.50
C GLN A 185 14.09 3.55 16.76
N PHE A 186 15.06 4.45 16.57
CA PHE A 186 14.85 5.68 15.80
C PHE A 186 14.34 5.39 14.38
N LYS A 187 14.94 4.41 13.70
CA LYS A 187 14.48 3.97 12.37
C LYS A 187 13.08 3.36 12.42
N ALA A 188 12.75 2.58 13.45
CA ALA A 188 11.43 1.99 13.60
C ALA A 188 10.34 3.05 13.80
N ASP A 189 10.64 4.07 14.62
CA ASP A 189 9.72 5.20 14.87
C ASP A 189 9.53 6.05 13.60
N SER A 190 10.61 6.24 12.83
CA SER A 190 10.59 6.96 11.55
C SER A 190 9.87 6.23 10.41
N ALA A 191 9.52 4.95 10.57
CA ALA A 191 8.80 4.18 9.54
C ALA A 191 7.31 4.59 9.41
N GLU A 192 6.80 5.42 10.34
CA GLU A 192 5.48 6.08 10.30
C GLU A 192 4.29 5.24 9.76
N PRO A 193 4.08 4.00 10.22
CA PRO A 193 2.96 3.18 9.72
C PRO A 193 1.59 3.81 9.98
N ASN A 194 1.48 4.68 11.00
CA ASN A 194 0.25 5.37 11.34
C ASN A 194 -0.14 6.43 10.31
N ALA A 195 0.83 7.17 9.75
CA ALA A 195 0.56 8.15 8.71
C ALA A 195 0.05 7.47 7.43
N ALA A 196 0.67 6.35 7.05
CA ALA A 196 0.19 5.53 5.94
C ALA A 196 -1.23 4.99 6.17
N ARG A 197 -1.55 4.53 7.39
CA ARG A 197 -2.90 4.07 7.74
C ARG A 197 -3.92 5.19 7.68
N GLN A 198 -3.57 6.39 8.13
CA GLN A 198 -4.45 7.54 8.06
C GLN A 198 -4.75 7.92 6.60
N ALA A 199 -3.74 7.91 5.73
CA ALA A 199 -3.92 8.13 4.30
C ALA A 199 -4.86 7.08 3.66
N LEU A 200 -4.73 5.81 4.05
CA LEU A 200 -5.64 4.75 3.62
C LEU A 200 -7.09 5.02 4.07
N CYS A 201 -7.31 5.39 5.33
CA CYS A 201 -8.64 5.73 5.83
C CYS A 201 -9.26 6.90 5.03
N THR A 202 -8.48 7.93 4.71
CA THR A 202 -8.96 9.07 3.91
C THR A 202 -9.31 8.66 2.47
N ALA A 203 -8.48 7.83 1.84
CA ALA A 203 -8.75 7.30 0.50
C ALA A 203 -10.04 6.45 0.48
N GLN A 204 -10.22 5.60 1.48
CA GLN A 204 -11.42 4.77 1.64
C GLN A 204 -12.68 5.62 1.85
N ALA A 205 -12.63 6.63 2.72
CA ALA A 205 -13.76 7.54 2.93
C ALA A 205 -14.17 8.27 1.64
N THR A 206 -13.18 8.66 0.83
CA THR A 206 -13.41 9.30 -0.48
C THR A 206 -14.09 8.33 -1.44
N LEU A 207 -13.62 7.08 -1.51
CA LEU A 207 -14.23 6.03 -2.33
C LEU A 207 -15.68 5.76 -1.91
N ASP A 208 -15.94 5.61 -0.62
CA ASP A 208 -17.29 5.35 -0.10
C ASP A 208 -18.26 6.51 -0.43
N HIS A 209 -17.78 7.75 -0.32
CA HIS A 209 -18.57 8.92 -0.69
C HIS A 209 -18.93 8.90 -2.18
N LEU A 210 -17.96 8.71 -3.07
CA LEU A 210 -18.18 8.67 -4.51
C LEU A 210 -19.09 7.50 -4.92
N ARG A 211 -18.91 6.33 -4.29
CA ARG A 211 -19.79 5.18 -4.50
C ARG A 211 -21.23 5.51 -4.15
N SER A 212 -21.48 6.13 -2.99
CA SER A 212 -22.85 6.48 -2.58
C SER A 212 -23.52 7.43 -3.57
N GLN A 213 -22.77 8.40 -4.11
CA GLN A 213 -23.27 9.32 -5.13
C GLN A 213 -23.56 8.60 -6.46
N ALA A 214 -22.72 7.65 -6.86
CA ALA A 214 -22.93 6.88 -8.08
C ALA A 214 -24.16 5.96 -7.98
N VAL A 215 -24.37 5.32 -6.83
CA VAL A 215 -25.60 4.54 -6.56
C VAL A 215 -26.83 5.43 -6.65
N LEU A 216 -26.81 6.62 -6.05
CA LEU A 216 -27.91 7.58 -6.13
C LEU A 216 -28.20 7.97 -7.59
N ARG A 217 -27.17 8.39 -8.33
CA ARG A 217 -27.31 8.77 -9.76
C ARG A 217 -27.87 7.63 -10.60
N ALA A 218 -27.40 6.40 -10.40
CA ALA A 218 -27.91 5.23 -11.11
C ALA A 218 -29.37 4.93 -10.72
N ALA A 219 -29.74 5.04 -9.44
CA ALA A 219 -31.12 4.88 -9.00
C ALA A 219 -32.05 5.96 -9.58
N GLU A 220 -31.59 7.22 -9.67
CA GLU A 220 -32.33 8.31 -10.32
C GLU A 220 -32.57 8.00 -11.81
N GLN A 221 -31.56 7.48 -12.52
CA GLN A 221 -31.71 7.03 -13.91
C GLN A 221 -32.75 5.91 -14.04
N ARG A 222 -32.76 4.93 -13.12
CA ARG A 222 -33.79 3.87 -13.09
C ARG A 222 -35.18 4.46 -12.87
N MET A 223 -35.32 5.42 -11.95
CA MET A 223 -36.60 6.07 -11.68
C MET A 223 -37.12 6.85 -12.90
N GLN A 224 -36.24 7.55 -13.63
CA GLN A 224 -36.61 8.23 -14.88
C GLN A 224 -37.09 7.26 -15.97
N LEU A 225 -36.52 6.04 -16.03
CA LEU A 225 -37.00 5.00 -16.94
C LEU A 225 -38.38 4.47 -16.52
N ALA A 226 -38.58 4.23 -15.21
CA ALA A 226 -39.88 3.83 -14.68
C ALA A 226 -40.97 4.89 -14.94
N GLU A 227 -40.62 6.17 -14.81
CA GLU A 227 -41.52 7.28 -15.13
C GLU A 227 -41.95 7.27 -16.60
N LYS A 228 -41.04 7.01 -17.54
CA LYS A 228 -41.37 6.90 -18.98
C LYS A 228 -42.38 5.78 -19.24
N VAL A 229 -42.17 4.60 -18.64
CA VAL A 229 -43.11 3.47 -18.74
C VAL A 229 -44.48 3.83 -18.17
N PHE A 230 -44.50 4.50 -17.02
CA PHE A 230 -45.74 4.97 -16.40
C PHE A 230 -46.50 5.94 -17.32
N ILE A 231 -45.81 6.93 -17.90
CA ILE A 231 -46.41 7.90 -18.82
C ILE A 231 -47.04 7.19 -20.03
N GLN A 232 -46.33 6.23 -20.63
CA GLN A 232 -46.84 5.46 -21.77
C GLN A 232 -48.08 4.64 -21.40
N SER A 233 -48.05 3.97 -20.25
CA SER A 233 -49.19 3.18 -19.74
C SER A 233 -50.40 4.07 -19.43
N HIS A 234 -50.16 5.25 -18.85
CA HIS A 234 -51.20 6.25 -18.57
C HIS A 234 -51.85 6.75 -19.87
N GLN A 235 -51.06 7.04 -20.91
CA GLN A 235 -51.60 7.44 -22.21
C GLN A 235 -52.48 6.35 -22.83
N ALA A 236 -52.06 5.08 -22.76
CA ALA A 236 -52.86 3.95 -23.22
C ALA A 236 -54.19 3.84 -22.46
N LEU A 237 -54.17 4.02 -21.14
CA LEU A 237 -55.38 4.03 -20.31
C LEU A 237 -56.34 5.17 -20.69
N VAL A 238 -55.83 6.38 -20.90
CA VAL A 238 -56.64 7.54 -21.33
C VAL A 238 -57.28 7.26 -22.69
N THR A 239 -56.52 6.73 -23.66
CA THR A 239 -57.04 6.38 -24.98
C THR A 239 -58.15 5.33 -24.88
N ALA A 240 -57.96 4.28 -24.07
CA ALA A 240 -58.98 3.26 -23.85
C ALA A 240 -60.24 3.82 -23.18
N ALA A 241 -60.08 4.70 -22.18
CA ALA A 241 -61.20 5.32 -21.47
C ALA A 241 -62.01 6.28 -22.37
N LEU A 242 -61.33 7.04 -23.24
CA LEU A 242 -61.98 7.88 -24.25
C LEU A 242 -62.76 7.03 -25.26
N ALA A 243 -62.19 5.91 -25.73
CA ALA A 243 -62.87 4.97 -26.62
C ALA A 243 -64.11 4.34 -25.97
N ALA A 244 -64.10 4.15 -24.65
CA ALA A 244 -65.26 3.69 -23.87
C ALA A 244 -66.29 4.78 -23.56
N GLY A 245 -66.10 6.02 -24.05
CA GLY A 245 -67.05 7.13 -23.90
C GLY A 245 -66.87 7.99 -22.64
N ASN A 246 -65.81 7.78 -21.85
CA ASN A 246 -65.52 8.63 -20.70
C ASN A 246 -64.87 9.95 -21.15
N ARG A 247 -65.70 10.99 -21.34
CA ARG A 247 -65.26 12.32 -21.80
C ARG A 247 -64.30 13.05 -20.85
N ASN A 248 -64.23 12.63 -19.58
CA ASN A 248 -63.35 13.21 -18.56
C ASN A 248 -62.13 12.32 -18.25
N ALA A 249 -61.77 11.40 -19.15
CA ALA A 249 -60.70 10.43 -18.95
C ALA A 249 -59.36 11.06 -18.55
N GLN A 250 -58.99 12.20 -19.14
CA GLN A 250 -57.72 12.87 -18.82
C GLN A 250 -57.58 13.28 -17.33
N ALA A 251 -58.69 13.61 -16.66
CA ALA A 251 -58.68 14.03 -15.26
C ALA A 251 -59.05 12.92 -14.26
N SER A 252 -59.56 11.78 -14.75
CA SER A 252 -60.15 10.73 -13.90
C SER A 252 -59.60 9.33 -14.12
N ALA A 253 -58.76 9.12 -15.15
CA ALA A 253 -58.27 7.80 -15.54
C ALA A 253 -57.34 7.18 -14.49
N TYR A 254 -56.39 7.94 -13.94
CA TYR A 254 -55.47 7.44 -12.92
C TYR A 254 -55.66 8.13 -11.58
N LYS A 255 -55.70 7.33 -10.51
CA LYS A 255 -55.64 7.78 -9.13
C LYS A 255 -54.49 7.07 -8.44
N ALA A 256 -53.56 7.84 -7.89
CA ALA A 256 -52.42 7.28 -7.17
C ALA A 256 -52.88 6.38 -6.02
N SER A 257 -52.29 5.19 -5.95
CA SER A 257 -52.53 4.25 -4.84
C SER A 257 -52.13 4.87 -3.50
N SER A 258 -52.61 4.28 -2.40
CA SER A 258 -52.16 4.68 -1.05
C SER A 258 -50.64 4.57 -0.91
N ALA A 259 -50.04 3.50 -1.46
CA ALA A 259 -48.59 3.30 -1.43
C ALA A 259 -47.82 4.42 -2.15
N VAL A 260 -48.25 4.83 -3.35
CA VAL A 260 -47.62 5.94 -4.08
C VAL A 260 -47.75 7.24 -3.29
N ARG A 261 -48.95 7.52 -2.74
CA ARG A 261 -49.16 8.73 -1.92
C ARG A 261 -48.29 8.74 -0.66
N GLN A 262 -48.13 7.60 -0.01
CA GLN A 262 -47.31 7.47 1.19
C GLN A 262 -45.83 7.72 0.89
N ILE A 263 -45.30 7.22 -0.23
CA ILE A 263 -43.90 7.43 -0.63
C ILE A 263 -43.64 8.89 -1.05
N THR A 264 -44.60 9.52 -1.75
CA THR A 264 -44.43 10.89 -2.28
C THR A 264 -44.69 11.98 -1.23
N TYR A 265 -45.66 11.77 -0.33
CA TYR A 265 -46.13 12.80 0.61
C TYR A 265 -45.94 12.44 2.09
N GLY A 266 -45.56 11.20 2.41
CA GLY A 266 -45.38 10.75 3.79
C GLY A 266 -46.68 10.54 4.57
N VAL A 267 -47.83 10.44 3.89
CA VAL A 267 -49.18 10.28 4.49
C VAL A 267 -49.90 9.05 3.95
#